data_AF-A0A125MMY7-F1
#
_entry.id   AF-A0A125MMY7-F1
#
_cell.length_a   1.000
_cell.length_b   1.000
_cell.length_c   1.000
_cell.angle_alpha   90.00
_cell.angle_beta   90.00
_cell.angle_gamma   90.00
#
_symmetry.space_group_name_H-M   'P 1'
#
loop_
_entity.id
_entity.type
_entity.pdbx_description
1 polymer ?
#
loop_
_entity_poly.entity_id
_entity_poly.type
_entity_poly.pdbx_seq_one_letter_code
_entity_poly.pdbx_strand_id
1 'polypeptide(L)'
;MALSTALDGRPPAALLDDRILRSADDDECARVRAALTSAIAADRAFVAATPRGPGPGNAADADETLDFPFYRQRYLALQQTMEAGVGRLRERLRAMLTHGEPGMVRLAAVDAVMERALSRRERALLSAAPTLLSEHFERLRQAALTAAAEAADDAPPAVSTVWLEAFRKDMQNVLLAELDVRLQPAQGLLAALRTHAKN
;
A
#
# COMPACT_ATOMS: atom_id res chain seq x y z
N MET A 1 1.41 -3.41 -33.73
CA MET A 1 0.13 -3.34 -34.47
C MET A 1 -1.02 -2.78 -33.63
N ALA A 2 -1.19 -3.16 -32.34
CA ALA A 2 -2.32 -2.69 -31.51
C ALA A 2 -2.37 -1.18 -31.17
N LEU A 3 -1.23 -0.47 -31.23
CA LEU A 3 -1.17 0.97 -30.95
C LEU A 3 -1.75 1.82 -32.10
N SER A 4 -1.67 1.31 -33.34
CA SER A 4 -2.07 2.04 -34.54
C SER A 4 -3.60 2.13 -34.69
N THR A 5 -4.32 1.10 -34.24
CA THR A 5 -5.78 1.03 -34.35
C THR A 5 -6.52 1.82 -33.28
N ALA A 6 -5.85 2.23 -32.19
CA ALA A 6 -6.43 3.06 -31.13
C ALA A 6 -6.54 4.55 -31.52
N LEU A 7 -6.00 4.95 -32.68
CA LEU A 7 -5.93 6.36 -33.11
C LEU A 7 -7.10 6.80 -34.02
N ASP A 8 -7.84 5.87 -34.64
CA ASP A 8 -8.68 6.20 -35.81
C ASP A 8 -10.22 6.25 -35.59
N GLY A 9 -10.74 5.94 -34.40
CA GLY A 9 -12.20 5.78 -34.19
C GLY A 9 -12.91 7.00 -33.55
N ARG A 10 -13.98 7.51 -34.19
CA ARG A 10 -14.92 8.55 -33.72
C ARG A 10 -16.37 8.06 -33.87
N PRO A 11 -17.25 8.02 -32.83
CA PRO A 11 -18.44 8.94 -32.70
C PRO A 11 -19.04 9.02 -31.23
N PRO A 12 -20.35 9.32 -30.97
CA PRO A 12 -20.92 10.59 -30.46
C PRO A 12 -21.41 10.59 -28.97
N ALA A 13 -21.87 11.77 -28.52
CA ALA A 13 -22.00 12.23 -27.13
C ALA A 13 -23.26 11.84 -26.33
N ALA A 14 -23.08 11.57 -25.02
CA ALA A 14 -24.11 11.53 -23.98
C ALA A 14 -23.58 12.19 -22.68
N LEU A 15 -24.05 13.39 -22.33
CA LEU A 15 -23.36 14.30 -21.38
C LEU A 15 -23.95 14.39 -19.96
N LEU A 16 -25.15 13.86 -19.69
CA LEU A 16 -25.84 14.04 -18.39
C LEU A 16 -25.62 12.89 -17.39
N ASP A 17 -25.71 11.63 -17.81
CA ASP A 17 -25.33 10.45 -17.00
C ASP A 17 -23.89 10.55 -16.51
N ASP A 18 -23.06 11.14 -17.36
CA ASP A 18 -21.64 11.29 -17.20
C ASP A 18 -21.29 12.11 -15.93
N ARG A 19 -22.10 13.10 -15.53
CA ARG A 19 -21.80 14.00 -14.40
C ARG A 19 -22.02 13.35 -13.03
N ILE A 20 -23.04 12.49 -12.91
CA ILE A 20 -23.38 11.77 -11.67
C ILE A 20 -22.42 10.59 -11.46
N LEU A 21 -22.06 9.88 -12.53
CA LEU A 21 -21.04 8.84 -12.49
C LEU A 21 -19.71 9.41 -11.95
N ARG A 22 -19.23 10.52 -12.51
CA ARG A 22 -17.97 11.19 -12.13
C ARG A 22 -17.84 11.55 -10.64
N SER A 23 -18.90 12.06 -10.02
CA SER A 23 -18.92 12.37 -8.56
C SER A 23 -18.74 11.12 -7.72
N ALA A 24 -19.37 10.01 -8.13
CA ALA A 24 -19.29 8.74 -7.42
C ALA A 24 -17.89 8.09 -7.52
N ASP A 25 -17.10 8.47 -8.53
CA ASP A 25 -15.78 7.91 -8.81
C ASP A 25 -14.63 8.66 -8.11
N ASP A 26 -14.76 9.97 -7.91
CA ASP A 26 -13.88 10.74 -7.01
C ASP A 26 -13.95 10.19 -5.59
N ASP A 27 -15.17 9.92 -5.12
CA ASP A 27 -15.39 9.26 -3.84
C ASP A 27 -14.80 7.85 -3.82
N GLU A 28 -14.80 7.14 -4.95
CA GLU A 28 -14.28 5.76 -5.02
C GLU A 28 -12.77 5.70 -4.82
N CYS A 29 -12.00 6.58 -5.48
CA CYS A 29 -10.55 6.59 -5.28
C CYS A 29 -10.18 6.95 -3.83
N ALA A 30 -10.90 7.89 -3.23
CA ALA A 30 -10.74 8.24 -1.82
C ALA A 30 -11.14 7.09 -0.89
N ARG A 31 -12.26 6.40 -1.18
CA ARG A 31 -12.73 5.21 -0.45
C ARG A 31 -11.71 4.07 -0.51
N VAL A 32 -11.17 3.76 -1.68
CA VAL A 32 -10.16 2.69 -1.83
C VAL A 32 -8.88 3.02 -1.07
N ARG A 33 -8.40 4.27 -1.14
CA ARG A 33 -7.27 4.73 -0.32
C ARG A 33 -7.56 4.53 1.17
N ALA A 34 -8.69 5.06 1.65
CA ALA A 34 -9.06 4.98 3.06
C ALA A 34 -9.17 3.52 3.53
N ALA A 35 -9.76 2.64 2.72
CA ALA A 35 -9.88 1.21 3.02
C ALA A 35 -8.50 0.53 3.12
N LEU A 36 -7.58 0.79 2.19
CA LEU A 36 -6.23 0.22 2.21
C LEU A 36 -5.38 0.77 3.35
N THR A 37 -5.45 2.07 3.62
CA THR A 37 -4.80 2.69 4.79
C THR A 37 -5.35 2.09 6.10
N SER A 38 -6.66 1.89 6.19
CA SER A 38 -7.28 1.25 7.36
C SER A 38 -6.86 -0.21 7.49
N ALA A 39 -6.73 -0.95 6.38
CA ALA A 39 -6.26 -2.35 6.40
C ALA A 39 -4.80 -2.44 6.88
N ILE A 40 -3.94 -1.49 6.48
CA ILE A 40 -2.58 -1.38 7.01
C ILE A 40 -2.64 -1.07 8.50
N ALA A 41 -3.36 -0.04 8.93
CA ALA A 41 -3.40 0.38 10.34
C ALA A 41 -3.99 -0.67 11.29
N ALA A 42 -4.97 -1.45 10.82
CA ALA A 42 -5.61 -2.50 11.61
C ALA A 42 -4.86 -3.85 11.58
N ASP A 43 -3.73 -3.94 10.86
CA ASP A 43 -2.97 -5.19 10.80
C ASP A 43 -2.39 -5.55 12.17
N ARG A 44 -2.45 -6.85 12.50
CA ARG A 44 -1.87 -7.40 13.73
C ARG A 44 -0.36 -7.14 13.89
N ALA A 45 0.34 -6.78 12.81
CA ALA A 45 1.73 -6.33 12.87
C ALA A 45 1.91 -4.99 13.61
N PHE A 46 0.89 -4.14 13.65
CA PHE A 46 0.96 -2.79 14.22
C PHE A 46 0.09 -2.60 15.47
N VAL A 47 -0.88 -3.48 15.69
CA VAL A 47 -1.66 -3.50 16.92
C VAL A 47 -0.79 -4.08 18.03
N ALA A 48 -0.57 -3.29 19.09
CA ALA A 48 0.13 -3.77 20.28
C ALA A 48 -0.58 -5.03 20.82
N ALA A 49 0.19 -6.05 21.18
CA ALA A 49 -0.36 -7.22 21.84
C ALA A 49 -1.07 -6.75 23.11
N THR A 50 -2.40 -6.88 23.17
CA THR A 50 -3.14 -6.62 24.40
C THR A 50 -2.61 -7.60 25.45
N PRO A 51 -2.16 -7.15 26.63
CA PRO A 51 -1.70 -8.06 27.67
C PRO A 51 -2.82 -9.05 27.95
N ARG A 52 -2.58 -10.33 27.67
CA ARG A 52 -3.56 -11.40 27.79
C ARG A 52 -3.76 -11.74 29.27
N GLY A 53 -4.50 -10.90 30.00
CA GLY A 53 -4.99 -11.15 31.35
C GLY A 53 -3.93 -11.39 32.43
N PRO A 54 -4.31 -11.43 33.72
CA PRO A 54 -3.40 -11.70 34.82
C PRO A 54 -3.19 -13.21 34.94
N GLY A 55 -2.34 -13.78 34.07
CA GLY A 55 -1.79 -15.12 34.21
C GLY A 55 -0.26 -15.02 34.23
N PRO A 56 0.46 -15.91 34.95
CA PRO A 56 1.92 -15.90 35.00
C PRO A 56 2.49 -16.48 33.70
N GLY A 57 2.23 -15.82 32.58
CA GLY A 57 2.97 -15.99 31.33
C GLY A 57 3.89 -14.78 31.20
N ASN A 58 5.20 -15.02 31.15
CA ASN A 58 6.18 -13.95 31.02
C ASN A 58 5.82 -13.06 29.84
N ALA A 59 5.68 -11.75 30.06
CA ALA A 59 5.58 -10.77 28.99
C ALA A 59 6.78 -10.84 28.02
N ALA A 60 7.92 -11.37 28.50
CA ALA A 60 9.10 -11.70 27.70
C ALA A 60 8.83 -12.78 26.64
N ASP A 61 8.08 -13.85 26.94
CA ASP A 61 7.82 -14.95 25.99
C ASP A 61 6.91 -14.52 24.82
N ALA A 62 6.03 -13.54 25.05
CA ALA A 62 5.12 -13.00 24.03
C ALA A 62 5.82 -12.01 23.07
N ASP A 63 6.88 -11.36 23.53
CA ASP A 63 7.71 -10.45 22.72
C ASP A 63 8.83 -11.23 21.99
N GLU A 64 9.34 -12.30 22.61
CA GLU A 64 10.27 -13.27 22.03
C GLU A 64 9.64 -14.12 20.90
N THR A 65 8.31 -14.18 20.82
CA THR A 65 7.59 -14.86 19.72
C THR A 65 7.39 -14.00 18.45
N LEU A 66 7.75 -12.71 18.47
CA LEU A 66 7.57 -11.79 17.35
C LEU A 66 8.88 -11.54 16.60
N ASP A 67 9.43 -12.60 16.02
CA ASP A 67 10.60 -12.51 15.15
C ASP A 67 10.28 -11.87 13.78
N PHE A 68 11.33 -11.38 13.11
CA PHE A 68 11.22 -10.76 11.79
C PHE A 68 10.42 -11.57 10.74
N PRO A 69 10.48 -12.91 10.65
CA PRO A 69 9.66 -13.68 9.72
C PRO A 69 8.15 -13.43 9.83
N PHE A 70 7.63 -13.16 11.03
CA PHE A 70 6.23 -12.78 11.23
C PHE A 70 5.92 -11.45 10.53
N TYR A 71 6.73 -10.42 10.78
CA TYR A 71 6.57 -9.10 10.16
C TYR A 71 6.73 -9.17 8.64
N ARG A 72 7.69 -9.96 8.14
CA ARG A 72 7.86 -10.22 6.72
C ARG A 72 6.62 -10.83 6.09
N GLN A 73 6.02 -11.84 6.73
CA GLN A 73 4.79 -12.47 6.24
C GLN A 73 3.64 -11.47 6.17
N ARG A 74 3.46 -10.63 7.20
CA ARG A 74 2.43 -9.59 7.21
C ARG A 74 2.66 -8.52 6.16
N TYR A 75 3.90 -8.09 5.98
CA TYR A 75 4.28 -7.14 4.93
C TYR A 75 3.84 -7.64 3.54
N LEU A 76 4.21 -8.87 3.19
CA LEU A 76 3.87 -9.46 1.88
C LEU A 76 2.36 -9.59 1.68
N ALA A 77 1.60 -9.94 2.73
CA ALA A 77 0.15 -10.02 2.66
C ALA A 77 -0.49 -8.64 2.40
N LEU A 78 0.02 -7.59 3.05
CA LEU A 78 -0.42 -6.21 2.81
C LEU A 78 -0.04 -5.74 1.40
N GLN A 79 1.15 -6.08 0.90
CA GLN A 79 1.54 -5.78 -0.48
C GLN A 79 0.57 -6.38 -1.50
N GLN A 80 0.20 -7.65 -1.33
CA GLN A 80 -0.78 -8.33 -2.20
C GLN A 80 -2.17 -7.68 -2.11
N THR A 81 -2.58 -7.29 -0.91
CA THR A 81 -3.86 -6.60 -0.68
C THR A 81 -3.89 -5.25 -1.39
N MET A 82 -2.82 -4.47 -1.29
CA MET A 82 -2.66 -3.19 -1.99
C MET A 82 -2.64 -3.38 -3.51
N GLU A 83 -1.83 -4.31 -4.03
CA GLU A 83 -1.74 -4.60 -5.45
C GLU A 83 -3.10 -4.94 -6.05
N ALA A 84 -3.85 -5.84 -5.40
CA ALA A 84 -5.18 -6.23 -5.86
C ALA A 84 -6.20 -5.09 -5.78
N GLY A 85 -6.18 -4.31 -4.69
CA GLY A 85 -7.10 -3.17 -4.51
C GLY A 85 -6.86 -2.07 -5.53
N VAL A 86 -5.60 -1.69 -5.74
CA VAL A 86 -5.20 -0.67 -6.72
C VAL A 86 -5.45 -1.14 -8.15
N GLY A 87 -5.15 -2.40 -8.48
CA GLY A 87 -5.41 -2.96 -9.80
C GLY A 87 -6.89 -2.88 -10.18
N ARG A 88 -7.79 -3.30 -9.28
CA ARG A 88 -9.25 -3.19 -9.48
C ARG A 88 -9.72 -1.74 -9.69
N LEU A 89 -9.19 -0.80 -8.90
CA LEU A 89 -9.49 0.62 -9.07
C LEU A 89 -9.07 1.11 -10.46
N ARG A 90 -7.86 0.77 -10.92
CA ARG A 90 -7.37 1.16 -12.24
C ARG A 90 -8.15 0.52 -13.39
N GLU A 91 -8.52 -0.75 -13.27
CA GLU A 91 -9.42 -1.42 -14.23
C GLU A 91 -10.74 -0.66 -14.37
N ARG A 92 -11.37 -0.31 -13.25
CA ARG A 92 -12.62 0.45 -13.26
C ARG A 92 -12.46 1.84 -13.88
N LEU A 93 -11.42 2.59 -13.50
CA LEU A 93 -11.16 3.92 -14.07
C LEU A 93 -10.90 3.87 -15.57
N ARG A 94 -10.18 2.84 -16.06
CA ARG A 94 -10.01 2.60 -17.50
C ARG A 94 -11.34 2.30 -18.19
N ALA A 95 -12.18 1.46 -17.59
CA ALA A 95 -13.51 1.16 -18.14
C ALA A 95 -14.40 2.41 -18.24
N MET A 96 -14.25 3.38 -17.33
CA MET A 96 -14.95 4.65 -17.47
C MET A 96 -14.40 5.49 -18.63
N LEU A 97 -13.07 5.60 -18.74
CA LEU A 97 -12.43 6.32 -19.83
C LEU A 97 -12.83 5.78 -21.22
N THR A 98 -13.19 4.50 -21.34
CA THR A 98 -13.66 3.94 -22.61
C THR A 98 -15.04 4.43 -23.05
N HIS A 99 -15.81 5.07 -22.16
CA HIS A 99 -17.09 5.70 -22.50
C HIS A 99 -16.95 7.18 -22.91
N GLY A 100 -15.73 7.73 -22.81
CA GLY A 100 -15.45 9.12 -23.15
C GLY A 100 -15.01 9.32 -24.61
N GLU A 101 -14.51 10.52 -24.88
CA GLU A 101 -13.98 10.90 -26.20
C GLU A 101 -12.76 10.04 -26.62
N PRO A 102 -12.40 10.00 -27.92
CA PRO A 102 -11.32 9.14 -28.44
C PRO A 102 -9.97 9.29 -27.71
N GLY A 103 -9.66 10.49 -27.22
CA GLY A 103 -8.46 10.74 -26.41
C GLY A 103 -8.44 9.96 -25.09
N MET A 104 -9.60 9.77 -24.44
CA MET A 104 -9.75 9.00 -23.21
C MET A 104 -9.63 7.50 -23.45
N VAL A 105 -10.25 7.00 -24.52
CA VAL A 105 -10.12 5.60 -24.93
C VAL A 105 -8.65 5.25 -25.17
N ARG A 106 -7.91 6.14 -25.86
CA ARG A 106 -6.47 5.99 -26.07
C ARG A 106 -5.68 6.03 -24.77
N LEU A 107 -6.02 6.93 -23.84
CA LEU A 107 -5.38 6.99 -22.52
C LEU A 107 -5.58 5.69 -21.74
N ALA A 108 -6.80 5.14 -21.73
CA ALA A 108 -7.09 3.86 -21.08
C ALA A 108 -6.26 2.71 -21.66
N ALA A 109 -6.12 2.67 -22.99
CA ALA A 109 -5.29 1.68 -23.67
C ALA A 109 -3.80 1.81 -23.32
N VAL A 110 -3.27 3.04 -23.28
CA VAL A 110 -1.89 3.31 -22.87
C VAL A 110 -1.67 2.87 -21.43
N ASP A 111 -2.55 3.25 -20.51
CA ASP A 111 -2.46 2.85 -19.10
C ASP A 111 -2.43 1.33 -18.94
N ALA A 112 -3.28 0.61 -19.68
CA ALA A 112 -3.32 -0.85 -19.63
C ALA A 112 -2.06 -1.53 -20.13
N VAL A 113 -1.48 -1.01 -21.22
CA VAL A 113 -0.20 -1.52 -21.74
C VAL A 113 0.93 -1.21 -20.77
N MET A 114 0.96 -0.01 -20.21
CA MET A 114 1.98 0.41 -19.24
C MET A 114 1.91 -0.41 -17.95
N GLU A 115 0.71 -0.63 -17.42
CA GLU A 115 0.51 -1.54 -16.28
C GLU A 115 1.11 -2.90 -16.57
N ARG A 116 0.69 -3.56 -17.65
CA ARG A 116 1.18 -4.90 -18.00
C ARG A 116 2.69 -4.94 -18.21
N ALA A 117 3.27 -3.91 -18.82
CA ALA A 117 4.70 -3.82 -19.07
C ALA A 117 5.52 -3.62 -17.78
N LEU A 118 4.98 -2.90 -16.80
CA LEU A 118 5.70 -2.51 -15.59
C LEU A 118 5.41 -3.39 -14.37
N SER A 119 4.27 -4.11 -14.30
CA SER A 119 3.87 -4.86 -13.10
C SER A 119 4.94 -5.82 -12.58
N ARG A 120 5.65 -6.53 -13.46
CA ARG A 120 6.71 -7.46 -13.04
C ARG A 120 7.88 -6.72 -12.41
N ARG A 121 8.29 -5.60 -13.00
CA ARG A 121 9.40 -4.78 -12.50
C ARG A 121 9.04 -4.12 -11.18
N GLU A 122 7.82 -3.60 -11.07
CA GLU A 122 7.31 -3.00 -9.84
C GLU A 122 7.30 -4.00 -8.69
N ARG A 123 6.71 -5.19 -8.89
CA ARG A 123 6.76 -6.27 -7.89
C ARG A 123 8.17 -6.65 -7.49
N ALA A 124 9.09 -6.75 -8.45
CA ALA A 124 10.48 -7.07 -8.16
C ALA A 124 11.15 -5.98 -7.29
N LEU A 125 10.96 -4.71 -7.62
CA LEU A 125 11.52 -3.59 -6.85
C LEU A 125 10.94 -3.53 -5.43
N LEU A 126 9.63 -3.69 -5.29
CA LEU A 126 8.94 -3.62 -4.01
C LEU A 126 9.18 -4.87 -3.15
N SER A 127 9.59 -5.99 -3.74
CA SER A 127 10.03 -7.19 -3.01
C SER A 127 11.36 -7.02 -2.28
N ALA A 128 12.12 -5.95 -2.57
CA ALA A 128 13.34 -5.63 -1.84
C ALA A 128 13.06 -4.98 -0.47
N ALA A 129 11.88 -4.36 -0.28
CA ALA A 129 11.55 -3.66 0.95
C ALA A 129 11.57 -4.56 2.20
N PRO A 130 11.01 -5.79 2.19
CA PRO A 130 11.16 -6.71 3.31
C PRO A 130 12.62 -7.08 3.63
N THR A 131 13.51 -7.11 2.66
CA THR A 131 14.93 -7.41 2.91
C THR A 131 15.58 -6.27 3.70
N LEU A 132 15.37 -5.02 3.28
CA LEU A 132 15.88 -3.84 3.99
C LEU A 132 15.27 -3.70 5.40
N LEU A 133 13.99 -4.04 5.55
CA LEU A 133 13.33 -4.05 6.85
C LEU A 133 13.91 -5.12 7.79
N SER A 134 14.41 -6.24 7.28
CA SER A 134 15.09 -7.26 8.08
C SER A 134 16.37 -6.71 8.71
N GLU A 135 17.17 -6.00 7.92
CA GLU A 135 18.41 -5.38 8.39
C GLU A 135 18.13 -4.25 9.39
N HIS A 136 17.07 -3.46 9.15
CA HIS A 136 16.63 -2.42 10.07
C HIS A 136 16.15 -2.99 11.40
N PHE A 137 15.36 -4.08 11.36
CA PHE A 137 14.89 -4.78 12.54
C PHE A 137 16.06 -5.25 13.41
N GLU A 138 17.04 -5.93 12.81
CA GLU A 138 18.20 -6.44 13.55
C GLU A 138 19.02 -5.31 14.16
N ARG A 139 19.21 -4.21 13.41
CA ARG A 139 19.93 -3.04 13.91
C ARG A 139 19.28 -2.41 15.14
N LEU A 140 17.95 -2.26 15.12
CA LEU A 140 17.20 -1.72 16.25
C LEU A 140 17.24 -2.67 17.45
N ARG A 141 17.10 -3.98 17.22
CA ARG A 141 17.21 -5.01 18.26
C ARG A 141 18.57 -4.98 18.94
N GLN A 142 19.66 -4.97 18.16
CA GLN A 142 21.02 -4.93 18.70
C GLN A 142 21.29 -3.64 19.49
N ALA A 143 20.86 -2.48 18.98
CA ALA A 143 21.00 -1.22 19.70
C ALA A 143 20.28 -1.23 21.06
N ALA A 144 19.08 -1.83 21.12
CA ALA A 144 18.33 -1.96 22.36
C ALA A 144 19.00 -2.92 23.36
N LEU A 145 19.56 -4.04 22.88
CA LEU A 145 20.31 -4.99 23.72
C LEU A 145 21.57 -4.35 24.30
N THR A 146 22.34 -3.61 23.50
CA THR A 146 23.54 -2.89 23.97
C THR A 146 23.18 -1.85 25.02
N ALA A 147 22.15 -1.03 24.78
CA ALA A 147 21.72 -0.01 25.74
C ALA A 147 21.21 -0.62 27.06
N ALA A 148 20.52 -1.77 27.00
CA ALA A 148 20.08 -2.49 28.19
C ALA A 148 21.26 -3.06 28.99
N ALA A 149 22.31 -3.55 28.32
CA ALA A 149 23.52 -4.06 28.96
C ALA A 149 24.33 -2.96 29.67
N GLU A 150 24.42 -1.76 29.07
CA GLU A 150 25.10 -0.60 29.68
C GLU A 150 24.36 -0.03 30.90
N ALA A 151 23.03 -0.23 31.00
CA ALA A 151 22.21 0.25 32.09
C ALA A 151 22.07 -0.74 33.26
N ALA A 152 22.44 -2.01 33.07
CA ALA A 152 22.25 -3.08 34.04
C ALA A 152 23.46 -3.21 34.98
N ASP A 153 23.63 -2.27 35.92
CA ASP A 153 24.67 -2.35 36.95
C ASP A 153 24.19 -3.06 38.25
N ASP A 154 22.88 -3.35 38.41
CA ASP A 154 22.38 -4.08 39.61
C ASP A 154 20.98 -4.77 39.49
N ALA A 155 20.43 -4.93 38.28
CA ALA A 155 19.15 -5.61 38.05
C ALA A 155 19.10 -6.33 36.68
N PRO A 156 18.31 -7.42 36.53
CA PRO A 156 18.19 -8.11 35.25
C PRO A 156 17.67 -7.15 34.16
N PRO A 157 18.27 -7.14 32.96
CA PRO A 157 17.91 -6.20 31.91
C PRO A 157 16.49 -6.49 31.40
N ALA A 158 15.55 -5.59 31.69
CA ALA A 158 14.28 -5.54 30.99
C ALA A 158 14.51 -4.82 29.64
N VAL A 159 14.55 -5.58 28.54
CA VAL A 159 14.64 -4.98 27.20
C VAL A 159 13.37 -4.16 26.95
N SER A 160 13.53 -2.85 26.82
CA SER A 160 12.42 -1.93 26.54
C SER A 160 11.77 -2.27 25.20
N THR A 161 10.45 -2.43 25.14
CA THR A 161 9.70 -2.69 23.90
C THR A 161 9.65 -1.50 22.94
N VAL A 162 10.22 -0.35 23.34
CA VAL A 162 10.24 0.91 22.57
C VAL A 162 10.90 0.75 21.20
N TRP A 163 11.97 -0.06 21.08
CA TRP A 163 12.63 -0.29 19.79
C TRP A 163 11.71 -1.01 18.81
N LEU A 164 10.86 -1.93 19.30
CA LEU A 164 9.94 -2.69 18.48
C LEU A 164 8.76 -1.82 18.02
N GLU A 165 8.28 -0.92 18.87
CA GLU A 165 7.29 0.10 18.49
C GLU A 165 7.84 1.04 17.40
N ALA A 166 9.10 1.48 17.52
CA ALA A 166 9.76 2.26 16.48
C ALA A 166 9.84 1.48 15.16
N PHE A 167 10.27 0.21 15.20
CA PHE A 167 10.27 -0.65 14.02
C PHE A 167 8.88 -0.79 13.38
N ARG A 168 7.84 -1.06 14.19
CA ARG A 168 6.45 -1.19 13.70
C ARG A 168 6.00 0.08 13.00
N LYS A 169 6.30 1.25 13.58
CA LYS A 169 5.98 2.55 12.98
C LYS A 169 6.73 2.75 11.65
N ASP A 170 8.00 2.43 11.59
CA ASP A 170 8.80 2.55 10.36
C ASP A 170 8.26 1.64 9.26
N MET A 171 7.98 0.37 9.58
CA MET A 171 7.37 -0.59 8.65
C MET A 171 6.00 -0.10 8.14
N GLN A 172 5.17 0.48 9.02
CA GLN A 172 3.89 1.08 8.64
C GLN A 172 4.07 2.25 7.67
N ASN A 173 5.01 3.15 7.96
CA ASN A 173 5.32 4.29 7.10
C ASN A 173 5.79 3.85 5.71
N VAL A 174 6.63 2.82 5.63
CA VAL A 174 7.08 2.26 4.35
C VAL A 174 5.89 1.73 3.55
N LEU A 175 4.96 0.99 4.17
CA LEU A 175 3.76 0.50 3.47
C LEU A 175 2.85 1.64 2.98
N LEU A 176 2.69 2.70 3.76
CA LEU A 176 1.91 3.86 3.35
C LEU A 176 2.56 4.59 2.17
N ALA A 177 3.88 4.76 2.18
CA ALA A 177 4.62 5.30 1.03
C ALA A 177 4.50 4.39 -0.20
N GLU A 178 4.53 3.08 -0.01
CA GLU A 178 4.32 2.09 -1.06
C GLU A 178 2.91 2.20 -1.67
N LEU A 179 1.90 2.40 -0.83
CA LEU A 179 0.51 2.62 -1.26
C LEU A 179 0.38 3.90 -2.09
N ASP A 180 1.02 4.99 -1.65
CA ASP A 180 0.99 6.26 -2.36
C ASP A 180 1.57 6.14 -3.77
N VAL A 181 2.73 5.49 -3.91
CA VAL A 181 3.36 5.23 -5.23
C VAL A 181 2.42 4.44 -6.13
N ARG A 182 1.80 3.36 -5.60
CA ARG A 182 0.87 2.54 -6.38
C ARG A 182 -0.39 3.26 -6.82
N LEU A 183 -0.84 4.23 -6.04
CA LEU A 183 -2.04 5.00 -6.37
C LEU A 183 -1.78 6.08 -7.44
N GLN A 184 -0.53 6.46 -7.71
CA GLN A 184 -0.22 7.53 -8.68
C GLN A 184 -0.84 7.34 -10.07
N PRO A 185 -0.80 6.14 -10.70
CA PRO A 185 -1.45 5.94 -11.99
C PRO A 185 -2.98 6.13 -11.92
N ALA A 186 -3.62 5.60 -10.87
CA ALA A 186 -5.06 5.78 -10.66
C ALA A 186 -5.44 7.26 -10.46
N GLN A 187 -4.64 8.00 -9.69
CA GLN A 187 -4.81 9.45 -9.52
C GLN A 187 -4.67 10.20 -10.86
N GLY A 188 -3.75 9.76 -11.73
CA GLY A 188 -3.59 10.33 -13.08
C GLY A 188 -4.81 10.11 -13.97
N LEU A 189 -5.37 8.89 -13.99
CA LEU A 189 -6.61 8.59 -14.72
C LEU A 189 -7.79 9.41 -14.20
N LEU A 190 -7.91 9.52 -12.88
CA LEU A 190 -8.94 10.34 -12.24
C LEU A 190 -8.80 11.81 -12.59
N ALA A 191 -7.56 12.34 -12.60
CA ALA A 191 -7.29 13.71 -13.03
C ALA A 191 -7.70 13.95 -14.48
N ALA A 192 -7.46 12.99 -15.38
CA ALA A 192 -7.89 13.08 -16.78
C ALA A 192 -9.42 13.07 -16.94
N LEU A 193 -10.12 12.28 -16.14
CA LEU A 193 -11.59 12.30 -16.08
C LEU A 193 -12.12 13.66 -15.61
N ARG A 194 -11.45 14.29 -14.62
CA ARG A 194 -11.83 15.61 -14.08
C ARG A 194 -11.62 16.76 -15.06
N THR A 195 -10.48 16.81 -15.74
CA THR A 195 -10.15 17.93 -16.65
C THR A 195 -11.12 17.99 -17.81
N HIS A 196 -11.59 16.83 -18.30
CA HIS A 196 -12.54 16.77 -19.39
C HIS A 196 -13.98 17.09 -18.95
N ALA A 197 -14.35 16.81 -17.69
CA ALA A 197 -15.67 17.15 -17.17
C ALA A 197 -15.93 18.67 -17.06
N LYS A 198 -14.86 19.47 -17.07
CA LYS A 198 -14.90 20.93 -17.00
C LYS A 198 -14.93 21.61 -18.37
N ASN A 199 -14.62 20.88 -19.44
CA ASN A 199 -14.67 21.36 -20.82
C ASN A 199 -16.01 21.00 -21.46
#